data_AF-A0A4Y8UYZ3-F1
#
_entry.id   AF-A0A4Y8UYZ3-F1
#
_cell.length_a   1.000
_cell.length_b   1.000
_cell.length_c   1.000
_cell.angle_alpha   90.00
_cell.angle_beta   90.00
_cell.angle_gamma   90.00
#
_symmetry.space_group_name_H-M   'P 1'
#
loop_
_entity.id
_entity.type
_entity.pdbx_description
1 polymer ?
#
loop_
_entity_poly.entity_id
_entity_poly.type
_entity_poly.pdbx_seq_one_letter_code
_entity_poly.pdbx_strand_id
1 'polypeptide(L)'
;MSRRAGAAGSQTALREANKALVVGTVQRYGGLTQVELAAATGLSQATVSTIVRELLAAGIVDTAVTTRSGRRAQLVTLARRVGLAVGIQVGHRHLRVVLGDFAHEVVAEQTLPLPFEHPSDTTLDRGALLVMDLLERIGSDLEDVVAVGLGVPAPVDVGTGMVSVPGLLRGWEGEHLAQVLTERLGRPVLVDNDANLGALAESTLGAARGYRDAVYVRASYGVGAGIVLGGQVHRGFAGTAGEIGHVQVDPTGHICRCGARGCLDTVVGATALVEPLRASHGSLALRDVVARARAGEPGSSRVVADAGAVIGAVLAGLGTSMNPQCVVVGGELAETGDVLLGPLREAVQRRVLLNQVAPLEVVPAALGQRAEVMGALVMALRSADVPVRADDDAPVGGAQDDEDTGAPGDEVAGARDGRVDGRG
;
A
#
# COMPACT_ATOMS: atom_id res chain seq x y z
N MET A 1 49.20 -8.33 -20.91
CA MET A 1 48.20 -7.27 -20.63
C MET A 1 47.06 -7.90 -19.84
N SER A 2 47.08 -7.73 -18.52
CA SER A 2 46.17 -8.33 -17.56
C SER A 2 44.96 -7.42 -17.34
N ARG A 3 43.75 -7.89 -17.64
CA ARG A 3 42.50 -7.23 -17.24
C ARG A 3 42.16 -7.67 -15.82
N ARG A 4 42.23 -6.71 -14.89
CA ARG A 4 41.78 -6.86 -13.51
C ARG A 4 40.30 -7.23 -13.47
N ALA A 5 40.01 -8.39 -12.89
CA ALA A 5 38.73 -8.68 -12.26
C ALA A 5 38.54 -7.67 -11.10
N GLY A 6 37.50 -6.83 -11.19
CA GLY A 6 37.08 -5.97 -10.09
C GLY A 6 36.56 -6.83 -8.94
N ALA A 7 37.12 -6.61 -7.75
CA ALA A 7 36.94 -7.45 -6.58
C ALA A 7 35.51 -7.42 -6.02
N ALA A 8 34.81 -8.55 -6.11
CA ALA A 8 33.80 -8.91 -5.13
C ALA A 8 34.52 -9.08 -3.76
N GLY A 9 34.32 -8.14 -2.83
CA GLY A 9 34.86 -8.22 -1.46
C GLY A 9 35.78 -7.08 -0.97
N SER A 10 35.81 -5.91 -1.62
CA SER A 10 36.55 -4.75 -1.07
C SER A 10 35.85 -4.13 0.14
N GLN A 11 36.60 -3.47 1.05
CA GLN A 11 36.01 -2.74 2.19
C GLN A 11 35.00 -1.67 1.74
N THR A 12 35.25 -1.01 0.62
CA THR A 12 34.32 -0.03 0.03
C THR A 12 33.02 -0.70 -0.41
N ALA A 13 33.10 -1.84 -1.10
CA ALA A 13 31.92 -2.60 -1.52
C ALA A 13 31.09 -3.08 -0.31
N LEU A 14 31.76 -3.52 0.76
CA LEU A 14 31.08 -3.92 1.99
C LEU A 14 30.39 -2.73 2.69
N ARG A 15 31.01 -1.56 2.70
CA ARG A 15 30.42 -0.34 3.29
C ARG A 15 29.17 0.10 2.50
N GLU A 16 29.24 0.11 1.18
CA GLU A 16 28.10 0.45 0.33
C GLU A 16 26.96 -0.57 0.46
N ALA A 17 27.28 -1.88 0.51
CA ALA A 17 26.29 -2.91 0.77
C ALA A 17 25.59 -2.73 2.14
N ASN A 18 26.35 -2.38 3.18
CA ASN A 18 25.78 -2.11 4.51
C ASN A 18 24.90 -0.85 4.53
N LYS A 19 25.28 0.20 3.80
CA LYS A 19 24.43 1.40 3.67
C LYS A 19 23.13 1.08 2.95
N ALA A 20 23.20 0.37 1.82
CA ALA A 20 22.02 -0.08 1.08
C ALA A 20 21.12 -0.96 1.94
N LEU A 21 21.70 -1.85 2.75
CA LEU A 21 20.95 -2.66 3.71
C LEU A 21 20.24 -1.79 4.77
N VAL A 22 20.89 -0.77 5.31
CA VAL A 22 20.27 0.16 6.27
C VAL A 22 19.14 0.96 5.61
N VAL A 23 19.38 1.55 4.43
CA VAL A 23 18.38 2.31 3.66
C VAL A 23 17.16 1.45 3.35
N GLY A 24 17.37 0.27 2.75
CA GLY A 24 16.28 -0.67 2.43
C GLY A 24 15.53 -1.16 3.66
N THR A 25 16.20 -1.25 4.82
CA THR A 25 15.54 -1.59 6.09
C THR A 25 14.68 -0.43 6.60
N VAL A 26 15.18 0.82 6.58
CA VAL A 26 14.38 2.00 6.96
C VAL A 26 13.19 2.14 6.02
N GLN A 27 13.40 2.03 4.71
CA GLN A 27 12.35 2.06 3.68
C GLN A 27 11.27 1.00 3.91
N ARG A 28 11.67 -0.24 4.25
CA ARG A 28 10.72 -1.33 4.49
C ARG A 28 9.77 -1.06 5.65
N TYR A 29 10.27 -0.44 6.72
CA TYR A 29 9.54 -0.24 7.99
C TYR A 29 9.02 1.18 8.19
N GLY A 30 9.32 2.12 7.29
CA GLY A 30 9.01 3.55 7.39
C GLY A 30 9.90 4.32 8.36
N GLY A 31 10.32 3.67 9.45
CA GLY A 31 11.28 4.21 10.38
C GLY A 31 11.60 3.24 11.51
N LEU A 32 12.85 3.27 11.99
CA LEU A 32 13.31 2.42 13.08
C LEU A 32 14.28 3.17 13.97
N THR A 33 14.35 2.76 15.25
CA THR A 33 15.43 3.25 16.12
C THR A 33 16.75 2.60 15.71
N GLN A 34 17.88 3.25 15.99
CA GLN A 34 19.20 2.65 15.68
C GLN A 34 19.40 1.24 16.30
N VAL A 35 18.80 0.98 17.47
CA VAL A 35 18.84 -0.34 18.12
C VAL A 35 18.05 -1.37 17.33
N GLU A 36 16.86 -1.01 16.84
CA GLU A 36 16.05 -1.91 16.01
C GLU A 36 16.66 -2.10 14.63
N LEU A 37 17.29 -1.06 14.06
CA LEU A 37 18.06 -1.20 12.82
C LEU A 37 19.18 -2.21 12.99
N ALA A 38 19.94 -2.15 14.08
CA ALA A 38 20.99 -3.14 14.36
C ALA A 38 20.41 -4.56 14.44
N ALA A 39 19.28 -4.74 15.14
CA ALA A 39 18.62 -6.04 15.24
C ALA A 39 18.07 -6.55 13.89
N ALA A 40 17.44 -5.68 13.11
CA ALA A 40 16.82 -6.03 11.84
C ALA A 40 17.84 -6.28 10.72
N THR A 41 18.97 -5.58 10.73
CA THR A 41 20.05 -5.72 9.74
C THR A 41 21.10 -6.76 10.14
N GLY A 42 21.18 -7.13 11.41
CA GLY A 42 22.25 -7.98 11.96
C GLY A 42 23.59 -7.25 12.10
N LEU A 43 23.64 -5.93 11.86
CA LEU A 43 24.85 -5.11 12.00
C LEU A 43 25.10 -4.71 13.46
N SER A 44 26.35 -4.40 13.80
CA SER A 44 26.67 -3.86 15.12
C SER A 44 26.08 -2.46 15.31
N GLN A 45 25.73 -2.07 16.55
CA GLN A 45 25.21 -0.73 16.84
C GLN A 45 26.18 0.39 16.42
N ALA A 46 27.50 0.17 16.58
CA ALA A 46 28.51 1.14 16.16
C ALA A 46 28.52 1.33 14.63
N THR A 47 28.38 0.23 13.87
CA THR A 47 28.27 0.26 12.41
C THR A 47 27.02 1.02 11.97
N VAL A 48 25.86 0.72 12.58
CA VAL A 48 24.60 1.44 12.28
C VAL A 48 24.73 2.93 12.59
N SER A 49 25.26 3.30 13.75
CA SER A 49 25.43 4.71 14.14
C SER A 49 26.33 5.49 13.17
N THR A 50 27.36 4.83 12.65
CA THR A 50 28.27 5.42 11.65
C THR A 50 27.57 5.64 10.32
N ILE A 51 26.87 4.61 9.83
CA ILE A 51 26.10 4.67 8.58
C ILE A 51 25.00 5.73 8.65
N VAL A 52 24.23 5.78 9.74
CA VAL A 52 23.15 6.76 9.92
C VAL A 52 23.69 8.19 9.89
N ARG A 53 24.87 8.44 10.47
CA ARG A 53 25.50 9.76 10.44
C ARG A 53 25.91 10.18 9.04
N GLU A 54 26.44 9.25 8.25
CA GLU A 54 26.80 9.48 6.85
C GLU A 54 25.56 9.77 6.00
N LEU A 55 24.51 8.95 6.15
CA LEU A 55 23.25 9.13 5.42
C LEU A 55 22.53 10.43 5.83
N LEU A 56 22.63 10.83 7.10
CA LEU A 56 22.06 12.10 7.59
C LEU A 56 22.81 13.29 6.98
N ALA A 57 24.14 13.22 6.92
CA ALA A 57 24.96 14.26 6.28
C ALA A 57 24.71 14.34 4.77
N ALA A 58 24.45 13.20 4.11
CA ALA A 58 24.05 13.12 2.70
C ALA A 58 22.59 13.51 2.44
N GLY A 59 21.82 13.80 3.49
CA GLY A 59 20.41 14.15 3.37
C GLY A 59 19.50 13.00 2.92
N ILE A 60 19.90 11.74 3.08
CA ILE A 60 19.08 10.58 2.69
C ILE A 60 18.14 10.17 3.84
N VAL A 61 18.57 10.34 5.09
CA VAL A 61 17.75 10.06 6.28
C VAL A 61 17.55 11.31 7.10
N ASP A 62 16.45 11.35 7.85
CA ASP A 62 16.23 12.28 8.95
C ASP A 62 16.27 11.52 10.28
N THR A 63 16.53 12.23 11.39
CA THR A 63 16.48 11.62 12.73
C THR A 63 15.67 12.45 13.71
N ALA A 64 14.92 11.78 14.57
CA ALA A 64 14.11 12.40 15.62
C ALA A 64 14.31 11.70 16.96
N VAL A 65 14.23 12.46 18.06
CA VAL A 65 14.22 11.87 19.41
C VAL A 65 12.85 11.25 19.66
N THR A 66 12.84 9.98 20.06
CA THR A 66 11.62 9.25 20.43
C THR A 66 11.82 8.52 21.76
N THR A 67 10.73 8.02 22.34
CA THR A 67 10.77 7.17 23.52
C THR A 67 10.25 5.79 23.17
N ARG A 68 11.08 4.76 23.33
CA ARG A 68 10.70 3.37 23.08
C ARG A 68 11.05 2.51 24.29
N SER A 69 10.08 1.72 24.76
CA SER A 69 10.21 0.91 25.99
C SER A 69 10.72 1.72 27.19
N GLY A 70 10.25 2.96 27.34
CA GLY A 70 10.61 3.86 28.43
C GLY A 70 12.01 4.50 28.35
N ARG A 71 12.78 4.25 27.27
CA ARG A 71 14.11 4.85 27.07
C ARG A 71 14.10 5.82 25.89
N ARG A 72 14.89 6.90 26.01
CA ARG A 72 15.19 7.78 24.89
C ARG A 72 15.91 6.99 23.80
N ALA A 73 15.44 7.13 22.58
CA ALA A 73 16.01 6.51 21.39
C ALA A 73 16.02 7.51 20.23
N GLN A 74 16.86 7.25 19.23
CA GLN A 74 16.91 8.04 18.01
C GLN A 74 16.20 7.26 16.90
N LEU A 75 15.05 7.75 16.48
CA LEU A 75 14.31 7.27 15.32
C LEU A 75 15.02 7.74 14.05
N VAL A 76 15.14 6.85 13.08
CA VAL A 76 15.70 7.12 11.75
C VAL A 76 14.61 6.83 10.73
N THR A 77 14.34 7.80 9.87
CA THR A 77 13.41 7.71 8.73
C THR A 77 14.15 8.12 7.47
N LEU A 78 13.67 7.73 6.28
CA LEU A 78 14.16 8.38 5.07
C LEU A 78 13.66 9.83 5.03
N ALA A 79 14.45 10.71 4.45
CA ALA A 79 14.10 12.12 4.38
C ALA A 79 12.95 12.33 3.39
N ARG A 80 12.00 13.23 3.72
CA ARG A 80 10.84 13.49 2.85
C ARG A 80 11.21 13.94 1.44
N ARG A 81 12.30 14.69 1.31
CA ARG A 81 12.87 15.15 0.03
C ARG A 81 13.29 14.01 -0.92
N VAL A 82 13.36 12.77 -0.43
CA VAL A 82 13.68 11.59 -1.24
C VAL A 82 12.51 11.22 -2.17
N GLY A 83 11.31 11.74 -1.92
CA GLY A 83 10.17 11.68 -2.83
C GLY A 83 8.88 11.19 -2.18
N LEU A 84 7.80 11.27 -2.95
CA LEU A 84 6.45 10.86 -2.60
C LEU A 84 6.09 9.56 -3.31
N ALA A 85 5.16 8.80 -2.75
CA ALA A 85 4.53 7.69 -3.44
C ALA A 85 3.01 7.84 -3.43
N VAL A 86 2.39 7.16 -4.38
CA VAL A 86 0.94 7.15 -4.55
C VAL A 86 0.42 5.74 -4.25
N GLY A 87 -0.60 5.63 -3.41
CA GLY A 87 -1.43 4.43 -3.30
C GLY A 87 -2.80 4.67 -3.93
N ILE A 88 -3.18 3.85 -4.90
CA ILE A 88 -4.50 3.85 -5.53
C ILE A 88 -5.20 2.54 -5.14
N GLN A 89 -6.43 2.64 -4.65
CA GLN A 89 -7.31 1.50 -4.40
C GLN A 89 -8.56 1.67 -5.26
N VAL A 90 -8.74 0.76 -6.20
CA VAL A 90 -10.01 0.56 -6.89
C VAL A 90 -10.80 -0.46 -6.08
N GLY A 91 -11.99 -0.09 -5.65
CA GLY A 91 -12.95 -0.98 -5.02
C GLY A 91 -14.14 -1.26 -5.94
N HIS A 92 -15.08 -2.06 -5.46
CA HIS A 92 -16.32 -2.32 -6.20
C HIS A 92 -17.19 -1.07 -6.38
N ARG A 93 -17.16 -0.15 -5.40
CA ARG A 93 -18.04 1.03 -5.35
C ARG A 93 -17.32 2.32 -4.95
N HIS A 94 -16.00 2.31 -4.91
CA HIS A 94 -15.17 3.48 -4.60
C HIS A 94 -13.81 3.42 -5.28
N LEU A 95 -13.22 4.59 -5.46
CA LEU A 95 -11.83 4.80 -5.83
C LEU A 95 -11.20 5.63 -4.71
N ARG A 96 -10.10 5.18 -4.14
CA ARG A 96 -9.35 5.93 -3.12
C ARG A 96 -7.92 6.15 -3.59
N VAL A 97 -7.42 7.37 -3.42
CA VAL A 97 -6.04 7.75 -3.71
C VAL A 97 -5.43 8.35 -2.44
N VAL A 98 -4.22 7.93 -2.11
CA VAL A 98 -3.40 8.52 -1.04
C VAL A 98 -2.04 8.90 -1.59
N LEU A 99 -1.55 10.06 -1.18
CA LEU A 99 -0.15 10.47 -1.31
C LEU A 99 0.52 10.26 0.03
N GLY A 100 1.72 9.68 0.04
CA GLY A 100 2.49 9.51 1.26
C GLY A 100 3.99 9.56 1.02
N ASP A 101 4.72 9.68 2.12
CA ASP A 101 6.18 9.74 2.13
C ASP A 101 6.80 8.41 2.61
N PHE A 102 8.14 8.36 2.64
CA PHE A 102 8.86 7.20 3.14
C PHE A 102 8.75 6.96 4.66
N ALA A 103 8.17 7.88 5.43
CA ALA A 103 7.77 7.59 6.81
C ALA A 103 6.43 6.84 6.88
N HIS A 104 5.83 6.54 5.73
CA HIS A 104 4.49 5.98 5.57
C HIS A 104 3.38 6.92 6.06
N GLU A 105 3.67 8.22 6.18
CA GLU A 105 2.70 9.21 6.57
C GLU A 105 1.86 9.65 5.38
N VAL A 106 0.55 9.74 5.57
CA VAL A 106 -0.38 10.23 4.53
C VAL A 106 -0.30 11.74 4.49
N VAL A 107 0.13 12.27 3.34
CA VAL A 107 0.23 13.72 3.08
C VAL A 107 -1.10 14.26 2.58
N ALA A 108 -1.76 13.54 1.67
CA ALA A 108 -3.08 13.90 1.17
C ALA A 108 -3.86 12.64 0.77
N GLU A 109 -5.18 12.70 0.85
CA GLU A 109 -6.04 11.60 0.41
C GLU A 109 -7.35 12.11 -0.20
N GLN A 110 -7.93 11.32 -1.10
CA GLN A 110 -9.27 11.54 -1.61
C GLN A 110 -9.96 10.21 -1.92
N THR A 111 -11.27 10.16 -1.70
CA THR A 111 -12.13 9.02 -2.08
C THR A 111 -13.28 9.51 -2.96
N LEU A 112 -13.55 8.81 -4.05
CA LEU A 112 -14.69 9.03 -4.92
C LEU A 112 -15.59 7.79 -4.97
N PRO A 113 -16.92 7.95 -5.01
CA PRO A 113 -17.82 6.82 -5.26
C PRO A 113 -17.69 6.35 -6.73
N LEU A 114 -17.80 5.04 -6.94
CA LEU A 114 -17.87 4.44 -8.26
C LEU A 114 -19.26 3.81 -8.50
N PRO A 115 -19.76 3.85 -9.75
CA PRO A 115 -20.95 3.10 -10.13
C PRO A 115 -20.69 1.60 -10.03
N PHE A 116 -21.76 0.81 -9.95
CA PHE A 116 -21.67 -0.65 -10.03
C PHE A 116 -21.15 -1.05 -11.41
N GLU A 117 -20.23 -2.01 -11.47
CA GLU A 117 -19.59 -2.49 -12.72
C GLU A 117 -18.99 -1.34 -13.55
N HIS A 118 -18.25 -0.46 -12.88
CA HIS A 118 -17.51 0.62 -13.53
C HIS A 118 -16.44 0.06 -14.50
N PRO A 119 -16.28 0.67 -15.70
CA PRO A 119 -15.26 0.23 -16.65
C PRO A 119 -13.86 0.71 -16.22
N SER A 120 -12.87 -0.11 -16.52
CA SER A 120 -11.44 0.11 -16.28
C SER A 120 -10.95 1.47 -16.77
N ASP A 121 -11.09 1.74 -18.06
CA ASP A 121 -10.53 2.90 -18.73
C ASP A 121 -10.89 4.22 -18.02
N THR A 122 -12.20 4.46 -17.84
CA THR A 122 -12.70 5.67 -17.16
C THR A 122 -12.31 5.74 -15.68
N THR A 123 -12.11 4.59 -15.02
CA THR A 123 -11.75 4.52 -13.61
C THR A 123 -10.27 4.82 -13.41
N LEU A 124 -9.42 4.29 -14.28
CA LEU A 124 -7.99 4.58 -14.32
C LEU A 124 -7.74 6.06 -14.68
N ASP A 125 -8.56 6.67 -15.55
CA ASP A 125 -8.47 8.09 -15.90
C ASP A 125 -8.79 8.96 -14.69
N ARG A 126 -9.88 8.64 -13.99
CA ARG A 126 -10.22 9.30 -12.73
C ARG A 126 -9.14 9.11 -11.68
N GLY A 127 -8.51 7.95 -11.63
CA GLY A 127 -7.36 7.68 -10.76
C GLY A 127 -6.21 8.63 -11.05
N ALA A 128 -5.80 8.74 -12.32
CA ALA A 128 -4.72 9.62 -12.74
C ALA A 128 -5.04 11.11 -12.47
N LEU A 129 -6.26 11.56 -12.79
CA LEU A 129 -6.72 12.92 -12.50
C LEU A 129 -6.69 13.23 -11.01
N LEU A 130 -7.17 12.32 -10.16
CA LEU A 130 -7.12 12.50 -8.70
C LEU A 130 -5.69 12.58 -8.16
N VAL A 131 -4.74 11.84 -8.74
CA VAL A 131 -3.32 11.95 -8.37
C VAL A 131 -2.80 13.34 -8.66
N MET A 132 -3.05 13.86 -9.86
CA MET A 132 -2.63 15.21 -10.26
C MET A 132 -3.27 16.28 -9.38
N ASP A 133 -4.57 16.20 -9.13
CA ASP A 133 -5.29 17.11 -8.22
C ASP A 133 -4.71 17.12 -6.80
N LEU A 134 -4.33 15.94 -6.26
CA LEU A 134 -3.77 15.84 -4.92
C LEU A 134 -2.34 16.39 -4.84
N LEU A 135 -1.54 16.21 -5.89
CA LEU A 135 -0.19 16.75 -5.99
C LEU A 135 -0.21 18.28 -6.05
N GLU A 136 -1.08 18.86 -6.91
CA GLU A 136 -1.25 20.31 -7.03
C GLU A 136 -1.64 20.95 -5.69
N ARG A 137 -2.54 20.31 -4.92
CA ARG A 137 -2.96 20.81 -3.59
C ARG A 137 -1.84 20.91 -2.56
N ILE A 138 -0.78 20.11 -2.71
CA ILE A 138 0.37 20.12 -1.80
C ILE A 138 1.58 20.87 -2.39
N GLY A 139 1.43 21.46 -3.58
CA GLY A 139 2.50 22.16 -4.28
C GLY A 139 3.61 21.24 -4.77
N SER A 140 3.26 20.00 -5.15
CA SER A 140 4.18 19.01 -5.71
C SER A 140 3.76 18.65 -7.13
N ASP A 141 4.68 18.03 -7.86
CA ASP A 141 4.45 17.57 -9.23
C ASP A 141 4.64 16.05 -9.34
N LEU A 142 4.31 15.48 -10.51
CA LEU A 142 4.55 14.06 -10.78
C LEU A 142 6.04 13.70 -10.69
N GLU A 143 6.93 14.67 -10.87
CA GLU A 143 8.38 14.53 -10.70
C GLU A 143 8.82 14.12 -9.30
N ASP A 144 8.06 14.52 -8.29
CA ASP A 144 8.29 14.14 -6.91
C ASP A 144 7.82 12.72 -6.60
N VAL A 145 7.04 12.09 -7.49
CA VAL A 145 6.51 10.74 -7.29
C VAL A 145 7.54 9.69 -7.71
N VAL A 146 7.95 8.84 -6.77
CA VAL A 146 8.92 7.76 -7.00
C VAL A 146 8.28 6.53 -7.62
N ALA A 147 7.03 6.23 -7.25
CA ALA A 147 6.26 5.10 -7.75
C ALA A 147 4.77 5.22 -7.38
N VAL A 148 3.95 4.44 -8.07
CA VAL A 148 2.50 4.31 -7.83
C VAL A 148 2.17 2.85 -7.57
N GLY A 149 1.38 2.57 -6.54
CA GLY A 149 0.80 1.27 -6.29
C GLY A 149 -0.69 1.30 -6.61
N LEU A 150 -1.20 0.26 -7.27
CA LEU A 150 -2.61 0.07 -7.60
C LEU A 150 -3.11 -1.23 -6.98
N GLY A 151 -4.16 -1.13 -6.17
CA GLY A 151 -4.94 -2.26 -5.69
C GLY A 151 -6.25 -2.43 -6.44
N VAL A 152 -6.55 -3.66 -6.86
CA VAL A 152 -7.83 -4.03 -7.50
C VAL A 152 -8.48 -5.24 -6.81
N PRO A 153 -9.82 -5.36 -6.83
CA PRO A 153 -10.53 -6.45 -6.15
C PRO A 153 -10.58 -7.71 -7.04
N ALA A 154 -9.42 -8.15 -7.53
CA ALA A 154 -9.30 -9.34 -8.38
C ALA A 154 -7.89 -9.95 -8.30
N PRO A 155 -7.72 -11.23 -8.65
CA PRO A 155 -6.41 -11.85 -8.87
C PRO A 155 -5.63 -11.10 -9.94
N VAL A 156 -4.36 -10.80 -9.65
CA VAL A 156 -3.46 -10.11 -10.58
C VAL A 156 -2.27 -11.01 -10.87
N ASP A 157 -1.98 -11.21 -12.15
CA ASP A 157 -0.72 -11.79 -12.58
C ASP A 157 0.37 -10.71 -12.49
N VAL A 158 1.33 -10.89 -11.58
CA VAL A 158 2.38 -9.89 -11.31
C VAL A 158 3.33 -9.71 -12.49
N GLY A 159 3.52 -10.75 -13.32
CA GLY A 159 4.42 -10.68 -14.47
C GLY A 159 3.89 -9.79 -15.58
N THR A 160 2.57 -9.80 -15.78
CA THR A 160 1.89 -9.07 -16.86
C THR A 160 1.15 -7.82 -16.38
N GLY A 161 0.86 -7.72 -15.08
CA GLY A 161 0.04 -6.65 -14.49
C GLY A 161 -1.45 -6.77 -14.85
N MET A 162 -1.90 -7.92 -15.34
CA MET A 162 -3.27 -8.16 -15.79
C MET A 162 -4.12 -8.85 -14.73
N VAL A 163 -5.43 -8.64 -14.79
CA VAL A 163 -6.40 -9.47 -14.06
C VAL A 163 -6.33 -10.90 -14.58
N SER A 164 -5.94 -11.86 -13.73
CA SER A 164 -5.61 -13.23 -14.17
C SER A 164 -6.81 -14.16 -14.26
N VAL A 165 -7.96 -13.78 -13.68
CA VAL A 165 -9.20 -14.58 -13.70
C VAL A 165 -10.36 -13.75 -14.27
N PRO A 166 -10.86 -14.08 -15.47
CA PRO A 166 -11.99 -13.40 -16.08
C PRO A 166 -13.28 -13.44 -15.23
N GLY A 167 -14.09 -12.39 -15.29
CA GLY A 167 -15.41 -12.33 -14.64
C GLY A 167 -15.42 -11.96 -13.16
N LEU A 168 -14.26 -11.93 -12.49
CA LEU A 168 -14.17 -11.45 -11.09
C LEU A 168 -14.30 -9.92 -11.00
N LEU A 169 -13.64 -9.21 -11.91
CA LEU A 169 -13.77 -7.78 -12.10
C LEU A 169 -14.20 -7.49 -13.56
N ARG A 170 -15.52 -7.55 -13.80
CA ARG A 170 -16.10 -7.43 -15.14
C ARG A 170 -15.75 -6.09 -15.79
N GLY A 171 -15.36 -6.15 -17.06
CA GLY A 171 -14.99 -4.98 -17.86
C GLY A 171 -13.54 -4.55 -17.68
N TRP A 172 -12.73 -5.34 -16.96
CA TRP A 172 -11.30 -5.12 -16.75
C TRP A 172 -10.44 -6.25 -17.34
N GLU A 173 -11.08 -7.21 -18.02
CA GLU A 173 -10.38 -8.33 -18.64
C GLU A 173 -9.50 -7.88 -19.81
N GLY A 174 -8.29 -8.43 -19.89
CA GLY A 174 -7.39 -8.18 -21.02
C GLY A 174 -6.56 -6.90 -20.93
N GLU A 175 -6.71 -6.11 -19.85
CA GLU A 175 -5.95 -4.87 -19.68
C GLU A 175 -4.67 -5.02 -18.87
N HIS A 176 -3.58 -4.43 -19.36
CA HIS A 176 -2.32 -4.27 -18.65
C HIS A 176 -2.39 -3.03 -17.76
N LEU A 177 -3.04 -3.15 -16.60
CA LEU A 177 -3.38 -2.02 -15.72
C LEU A 177 -2.18 -1.16 -15.33
N ALA A 178 -1.04 -1.81 -15.05
CA ALA A 178 0.21 -1.15 -14.73
C ALA A 178 0.69 -0.25 -15.88
N GLN A 179 0.69 -0.78 -17.10
CA GLN A 179 1.13 -0.08 -18.29
C GLN A 179 0.22 1.11 -18.58
N VAL A 180 -1.09 0.91 -18.53
CA VAL A 180 -2.09 1.95 -18.80
C VAL A 180 -1.90 3.16 -17.87
N LEU A 181 -1.74 2.92 -16.56
CA LEU A 181 -1.48 4.02 -15.63
C LEU A 181 -0.06 4.60 -15.77
N THR A 182 0.93 3.79 -16.13
CA THR A 182 2.30 4.27 -16.40
C THR A 182 2.29 5.28 -17.55
N GLU A 183 1.55 5.00 -18.62
CA GLU A 183 1.40 5.91 -19.76
C GLU A 183 0.69 7.23 -19.37
N ARG A 184 -0.28 7.16 -18.44
CA ARG A 184 -1.04 8.34 -17.97
C ARG A 184 -0.25 9.22 -16.99
N LEU A 185 0.57 8.62 -16.13
CA LEU A 185 1.26 9.31 -15.04
C LEU A 185 2.74 9.57 -15.34
N GLY A 186 3.32 8.90 -16.33
CA GLY A 186 4.75 8.97 -16.61
C GLY A 186 5.62 8.43 -15.48
N ARG A 187 5.07 7.54 -14.63
CA ARG A 187 5.72 7.00 -13.43
C ARG A 187 5.57 5.48 -13.33
N PRO A 188 6.52 4.78 -12.70
CA PRO A 188 6.42 3.34 -12.49
C PRO A 188 5.15 2.98 -11.69
N VAL A 189 4.36 2.05 -12.21
CA VAL A 189 3.14 1.55 -11.56
C VAL A 189 3.26 0.07 -11.25
N LEU A 190 2.93 -0.31 -10.02
CA LEU A 190 2.83 -1.68 -9.56
C LEU A 190 1.36 -2.01 -9.26
N VAL A 191 0.94 -3.23 -9.55
CA VAL A 191 -0.45 -3.66 -9.39
C VAL A 191 -0.51 -4.94 -8.58
N ASP A 192 -1.49 -5.02 -7.67
CA ASP A 192 -1.75 -6.23 -6.89
C ASP A 192 -3.23 -6.35 -6.52
N ASN A 193 -3.60 -7.53 -6.04
CA ASN A 193 -4.89 -7.81 -5.43
C ASN A 193 -5.05 -7.02 -4.12
N ASP A 194 -6.24 -6.49 -3.88
CA ASP A 194 -6.49 -5.62 -2.72
C ASP A 194 -6.37 -6.34 -1.36
N ALA A 195 -6.68 -7.64 -1.27
CA ALA A 195 -6.47 -8.42 -0.06
C ALA A 195 -4.97 -8.65 0.21
N ASN A 196 -4.16 -8.87 -0.84
CA ASN A 196 -2.70 -8.91 -0.73
C ASN A 196 -2.14 -7.59 -0.20
N LEU A 197 -2.67 -6.47 -0.67
CA LEU A 197 -2.25 -5.15 -0.20
C LEU A 197 -2.69 -4.87 1.23
N GLY A 198 -3.90 -5.29 1.62
CA GLY A 198 -4.32 -5.25 3.02
C GLY A 198 -3.40 -6.07 3.93
N ALA A 199 -2.97 -7.26 3.49
CA ALA A 199 -1.98 -8.07 4.20
C ALA A 199 -0.61 -7.39 4.30
N LEU A 200 -0.15 -6.77 3.20
CA LEU A 200 1.09 -6.00 3.17
C LEU A 200 1.05 -4.83 4.16
N ALA A 201 -0.06 -4.10 4.20
CA ALA A 201 -0.23 -2.96 5.08
C ALA A 201 -0.30 -3.40 6.54
N GLU A 202 -1.13 -4.37 6.88
CA GLU A 202 -1.30 -4.83 8.27
C GLU A 202 -0.05 -5.51 8.82
N SER A 203 0.73 -6.21 8.00
CA SER A 203 2.02 -6.79 8.41
C SER A 203 3.14 -5.76 8.55
N THR A 204 3.01 -4.59 7.91
CA THR A 204 4.01 -3.52 7.94
C THR A 204 3.71 -2.48 9.02
N LEU A 205 2.46 -2.04 9.08
CA LEU A 205 1.99 -0.87 9.83
C LEU A 205 0.96 -1.22 10.91
N GLY A 206 0.27 -2.36 10.76
CA GLY A 206 -0.95 -2.65 11.50
C GLY A 206 -0.87 -3.83 12.47
N ALA A 207 -1.99 -4.54 12.60
CA ALA A 207 -2.25 -5.56 13.61
C ALA A 207 -1.39 -6.82 13.44
N ALA A 208 -0.83 -7.07 12.25
CA ALA A 208 0.06 -8.19 11.99
C ALA A 208 1.55 -7.84 12.13
N ARG A 209 1.88 -6.62 12.57
CA ARG A 209 3.27 -6.19 12.71
C ARG A 209 4.04 -7.08 13.69
N GLY A 210 5.17 -7.59 13.24
CA GLY A 210 6.04 -8.48 14.03
C GLY A 210 5.75 -9.97 13.84
N TYR A 211 4.63 -10.33 13.21
CA TYR A 211 4.37 -11.70 12.77
C TYR A 211 4.97 -11.95 11.40
N ARG A 212 5.58 -13.13 11.24
CA ARG A 212 6.16 -13.58 9.97
C ARG A 212 5.13 -14.32 9.13
N ASP A 213 4.22 -15.03 9.78
CA ASP A 213 3.17 -15.80 9.13
C ASP A 213 1.82 -15.29 9.61
N ALA A 214 1.04 -14.69 8.72
CA ALA A 214 -0.23 -14.05 9.04
C ALA A 214 -1.19 -14.10 7.85
N VAL A 215 -2.50 -14.00 8.12
CA VAL A 215 -3.53 -13.90 7.07
C VAL A 215 -4.34 -12.63 7.30
N TYR A 216 -4.46 -11.78 6.29
CA TYR A 216 -5.45 -10.70 6.28
C TYR A 216 -6.68 -11.19 5.53
N VAL A 217 -7.85 -11.01 6.12
CA VAL A 217 -9.15 -11.34 5.53
C VAL A 217 -9.87 -10.05 5.26
N ARG A 218 -10.14 -9.78 3.98
CA ARG A 218 -10.95 -8.67 3.55
C ARG A 218 -12.40 -9.11 3.46
N ALA A 219 -13.26 -8.62 4.34
CA ALA A 219 -14.69 -8.87 4.34
C ALA A 219 -15.46 -7.61 3.93
N SER A 220 -15.89 -7.53 2.66
CA SER A 220 -16.58 -6.37 2.08
C SER A 220 -17.58 -6.86 1.01
N TYR A 221 -17.62 -6.26 -0.18
CA TYR A 221 -18.51 -6.64 -1.29
C TYR A 221 -18.34 -8.10 -1.75
N GLY A 222 -17.12 -8.61 -1.59
CA GLY A 222 -16.77 -10.03 -1.60
C GLY A 222 -15.77 -10.31 -0.47
N VAL A 223 -15.30 -11.55 -0.39
CA VAL A 223 -14.33 -11.99 0.61
C VAL A 223 -13.07 -12.49 -0.08
N GLY A 224 -11.93 -11.92 0.32
CA GLY A 224 -10.61 -12.35 -0.12
C GLY A 224 -9.65 -12.46 1.06
N ALA A 225 -8.51 -13.11 0.85
CA ALA A 225 -7.46 -13.18 1.84
C ALA A 225 -6.10 -12.86 1.22
N GLY A 226 -5.32 -12.03 1.89
CA GLY A 226 -3.90 -11.88 1.62
C GLY A 226 -3.11 -12.71 2.62
N ILE A 227 -2.17 -13.50 2.12
CA ILE A 227 -1.39 -14.44 2.95
C ILE A 227 0.03 -13.90 3.07
N VAL A 228 0.55 -13.79 4.29
CA VAL A 228 1.96 -13.46 4.57
C VAL A 228 2.64 -14.73 5.07
N LEU A 229 3.73 -15.13 4.42
CA LEU A 229 4.57 -16.25 4.83
C LEU A 229 6.03 -15.80 4.90
N GLY A 230 6.71 -16.13 5.99
CA GLY A 230 8.10 -15.73 6.21
C GLY A 230 8.35 -14.21 6.19
N GLY A 231 7.30 -13.40 6.36
CA GLY A 231 7.31 -11.94 6.30
C GLY A 231 7.12 -11.36 4.89
N GLN A 232 6.67 -12.16 3.92
CA GLN A 232 6.41 -11.75 2.54
C GLN A 232 5.00 -12.13 2.11
N VAL A 233 4.36 -11.30 1.28
CA VAL A 233 3.06 -11.63 0.69
C VAL A 233 3.23 -12.81 -0.27
N HIS A 234 2.48 -13.88 0.00
CA HIS A 234 2.41 -15.08 -0.83
C HIS A 234 1.25 -14.96 -1.82
N ARG A 235 1.58 -14.72 -3.10
CA ARG A 235 0.60 -14.53 -4.18
C ARG A 235 0.21 -15.82 -4.90
N GLY A 236 0.91 -16.92 -4.62
CA GLY A 236 0.79 -18.17 -5.38
C GLY A 236 1.45 -18.08 -6.75
N PHE A 237 1.32 -19.14 -7.55
CA PHE A 237 1.96 -19.26 -8.86
C PHE A 237 1.39 -18.27 -9.90
N ALA A 238 0.08 -18.01 -9.87
CA ALA A 238 -0.64 -17.19 -10.86
C ALA A 238 -1.48 -16.06 -10.22
N GLY A 239 -1.12 -15.62 -9.01
CA GLY A 239 -1.80 -14.51 -8.33
C GLY A 239 -3.13 -14.85 -7.66
N THR A 240 -3.47 -16.14 -7.52
CA THR A 240 -4.76 -16.63 -7.00
C THR A 240 -4.69 -17.19 -5.58
N ALA A 241 -3.54 -17.10 -4.90
CA ALA A 241 -3.47 -17.51 -3.50
C ALA A 241 -4.37 -16.62 -2.63
N GLY A 242 -5.15 -17.24 -1.75
CA GLY A 242 -6.02 -16.50 -0.84
C GLY A 242 -7.36 -16.06 -1.44
N GLU A 243 -7.73 -16.53 -2.63
CA GLU A 243 -9.06 -16.36 -3.24
C GLU A 243 -10.15 -17.19 -2.53
N ILE A 244 -10.28 -17.00 -1.21
CA ILE A 244 -11.17 -17.78 -0.33
C ILE A 244 -12.65 -17.54 -0.61
N GLY A 245 -13.00 -16.38 -1.18
CA GLY A 245 -14.35 -16.08 -1.67
C GLY A 245 -14.86 -17.11 -2.69
N HIS A 246 -13.95 -17.84 -3.32
CA HIS A 246 -14.25 -18.85 -4.33
C HIS A 246 -14.19 -20.30 -3.84
N VAL A 247 -13.90 -20.54 -2.55
CA VAL A 247 -14.03 -21.86 -1.94
C VAL A 247 -15.49 -22.29 -1.94
N GLN A 248 -15.78 -23.50 -2.43
CA GLN A 248 -17.14 -24.05 -2.41
C GLN A 248 -17.56 -24.38 -0.97
N VAL A 249 -18.60 -23.71 -0.49
CA VAL A 249 -19.23 -23.93 0.82
C VAL A 249 -20.61 -24.59 0.72
N ASP A 250 -21.27 -24.49 -0.44
CA ASP A 250 -22.55 -25.14 -0.72
C ASP A 250 -22.57 -25.77 -2.12
N PRO A 251 -22.36 -27.10 -2.25
CA PRO A 251 -22.35 -27.78 -3.55
C PRO A 251 -23.62 -27.58 -4.39
N THR A 252 -24.74 -27.22 -3.77
CA THR A 252 -26.05 -26.98 -4.41
C THR A 252 -26.42 -25.50 -4.50
N GLY A 253 -25.55 -24.61 -4.06
CA GLY A 253 -25.82 -23.18 -3.93
C GLY A 253 -25.86 -22.42 -5.25
N HIS A 254 -25.83 -21.09 -5.18
CA HIS A 254 -25.89 -20.22 -6.36
C HIS A 254 -24.65 -20.33 -7.26
N ILE A 255 -24.82 -20.00 -8.55
CA ILE A 255 -23.70 -19.83 -9.48
C ILE A 255 -22.91 -18.59 -9.11
N CYS A 256 -21.60 -18.74 -8.93
CA CYS A 256 -20.68 -17.66 -8.64
C CYS A 256 -20.24 -16.96 -9.95
N ARG A 257 -19.80 -15.71 -9.81
CA ARG A 257 -19.21 -14.93 -10.92
C ARG A 257 -17.97 -15.60 -11.54
N CYS A 258 -17.26 -16.42 -10.77
CA CYS A 258 -16.11 -17.19 -11.27
C CYS A 258 -16.51 -18.39 -12.15
N GLY A 259 -17.81 -18.67 -12.31
CA GLY A 259 -18.35 -19.79 -13.06
C GLY A 259 -18.57 -21.07 -12.24
N ALA A 260 -17.99 -21.18 -11.05
CA ALA A 260 -18.24 -22.30 -10.14
C ALA A 260 -19.60 -22.16 -9.42
N ARG A 261 -19.96 -23.17 -8.63
CA ARG A 261 -21.20 -23.19 -7.84
C ARG A 261 -20.88 -23.18 -6.35
N GLY A 262 -21.64 -22.39 -5.60
CA GLY A 262 -21.63 -22.50 -4.14
C GLY A 262 -20.43 -21.88 -3.46
N CYS A 263 -19.75 -20.96 -4.13
CA CYS A 263 -18.60 -20.26 -3.56
C CYS A 263 -19.00 -19.45 -2.32
N LEU A 264 -18.06 -19.27 -1.38
CA LEU A 264 -18.25 -18.45 -0.17
C LEU A 264 -18.92 -17.09 -0.48
N ASP A 265 -18.45 -16.39 -1.52
CA ASP A 265 -18.98 -15.10 -1.95
C ASP A 265 -20.47 -15.11 -2.30
N THR A 266 -21.03 -16.24 -2.72
CA THR A 266 -22.47 -16.34 -3.02
C THR A 266 -23.33 -16.41 -1.77
N VAL A 267 -22.71 -16.58 -0.60
CA VAL A 267 -23.36 -16.67 0.71
C VAL A 267 -23.08 -15.43 1.55
N VAL A 268 -21.86 -14.88 1.48
CA VAL A 268 -21.42 -13.79 2.37
C VAL A 268 -21.11 -12.47 1.65
N GLY A 269 -21.12 -12.45 0.31
CA GLY A 269 -20.91 -11.23 -0.46
C GLY A 269 -22.10 -10.26 -0.34
N ALA A 270 -21.90 -8.99 -0.73
CA ALA A 270 -22.88 -7.92 -0.53
C ALA A 270 -24.29 -8.26 -1.03
N THR A 271 -24.41 -8.90 -2.20
CA THR A 271 -25.71 -9.30 -2.75
C THR A 271 -26.43 -10.29 -1.83
N ALA A 272 -25.71 -11.28 -1.29
CA ALA A 272 -26.27 -12.31 -0.43
C ALA A 272 -26.69 -11.75 0.95
N LEU A 273 -25.99 -10.73 1.45
CA LEU A 273 -26.33 -10.07 2.71
C LEU A 273 -27.51 -9.10 2.58
N VAL A 274 -27.63 -8.43 1.42
CA VAL A 274 -28.71 -7.46 1.16
C VAL A 274 -30.03 -8.17 0.83
N GLU A 275 -30.00 -9.24 0.04
CA GLU A 275 -31.21 -9.89 -0.49
C GLU A 275 -32.25 -10.25 0.60
N PRO A 276 -31.88 -10.88 1.73
CA PRO A 276 -32.86 -11.24 2.77
C PRO A 276 -33.54 -10.04 3.44
N LEU A 277 -32.90 -8.87 3.38
CA LEU A 277 -33.37 -7.62 4.00
C LEU A 277 -34.23 -6.76 3.06
N ARG A 278 -34.28 -7.10 1.77
CA ARG A 278 -34.99 -6.29 0.76
C ARG A 278 -36.48 -6.19 1.00
N ALA A 279 -37.12 -7.27 1.44
CA ALA A 279 -38.56 -7.28 1.69
C ALA A 279 -38.99 -6.30 2.79
N SER A 280 -38.16 -6.09 3.82
CA SER A 280 -38.45 -5.22 4.95
C SER A 280 -37.91 -3.80 4.80
N HIS A 281 -36.84 -3.61 4.02
CA HIS A 281 -36.12 -2.32 3.96
C HIS A 281 -36.03 -1.72 2.55
N GLY A 282 -36.53 -2.40 1.53
CA GLY A 282 -36.41 -1.99 0.14
C GLY A 282 -34.99 -2.13 -0.40
N SER A 283 -34.58 -1.21 -1.27
CA SER A 283 -33.23 -1.24 -1.85
C SER A 283 -32.18 -0.81 -0.83
N LEU A 284 -31.20 -1.68 -0.57
CA LEU A 284 -30.05 -1.41 0.30
C LEU A 284 -28.74 -1.64 -0.45
N ALA A 285 -27.69 -0.94 -0.02
CA ALA A 285 -26.30 -1.26 -0.30
C ALA A 285 -25.63 -1.88 0.93
N LEU A 286 -24.44 -2.47 0.75
CA LEU A 286 -23.66 -3.07 1.85
C LEU A 286 -23.46 -2.10 3.01
N ARG A 287 -23.08 -0.86 2.73
CA ARG A 287 -22.90 0.20 3.74
C ARG A 287 -24.15 0.42 4.62
N ASP A 288 -25.35 0.22 4.08
CA ASP A 288 -26.59 0.40 4.82
C ASP A 288 -26.79 -0.77 5.80
N VAL A 289 -26.45 -2.00 5.39
CA VAL A 289 -26.45 -3.18 6.25
C VAL A 289 -25.43 -3.03 7.38
N VAL A 290 -24.21 -2.57 7.07
CA VAL A 290 -23.16 -2.30 8.07
C VAL A 290 -23.61 -1.24 9.08
N ALA A 291 -24.15 -0.12 8.61
CA ALA A 291 -24.63 0.95 9.49
C ALA A 291 -25.77 0.49 10.42
N ARG A 292 -26.72 -0.28 9.89
CA ARG A 292 -27.83 -0.85 10.66
C ARG A 292 -27.38 -1.89 11.68
N ALA A 293 -26.46 -2.79 11.29
CA ALA A 293 -25.89 -3.78 12.21
C ALA A 293 -25.13 -3.11 13.36
N ARG A 294 -24.37 -2.03 13.08
CA ARG A 294 -23.70 -1.21 14.11
C ARG A 294 -24.68 -0.51 15.04
N ALA A 295 -25.87 -0.16 14.55
CA ALA A 295 -26.96 0.38 15.35
C ALA A 295 -27.73 -0.70 16.13
N GLY A 296 -27.34 -1.98 16.03
CA GLY A 296 -27.98 -3.10 16.72
C GLY A 296 -29.31 -3.54 16.11
N GLU A 297 -29.57 -3.20 14.84
CA GLU A 297 -30.80 -3.62 14.15
C GLU A 297 -30.80 -5.14 13.94
N PRO A 298 -31.78 -5.89 14.50
CA PRO A 298 -31.69 -7.35 14.61
C PRO A 298 -31.50 -8.10 13.28
N GLY A 299 -32.13 -7.65 12.19
CA GLY A 299 -32.03 -8.28 10.88
C GLY A 299 -30.62 -8.12 10.28
N SER A 300 -30.12 -6.88 10.24
CA SER A 300 -28.76 -6.60 9.77
C SER A 300 -27.68 -7.25 10.64
N SER A 301 -27.85 -7.25 11.98
CA SER A 301 -26.91 -7.96 12.87
C SER A 301 -26.91 -9.47 12.64
N ARG A 302 -28.07 -10.08 12.33
CA ARG A 302 -28.19 -11.52 12.04
C ARG A 302 -27.41 -11.89 10.78
N VAL A 303 -27.65 -11.22 9.66
CA VAL A 303 -26.99 -11.58 8.39
C VAL A 303 -25.47 -11.40 8.45
N VAL A 304 -24.99 -10.39 9.20
CA VAL A 304 -23.55 -10.18 9.42
C VAL A 304 -22.96 -11.26 10.33
N ALA A 305 -23.68 -11.66 11.39
CA ALA A 305 -23.25 -12.75 12.26
C ALA A 305 -23.15 -14.09 11.53
N ASP A 306 -24.15 -14.39 10.70
CA ASP A 306 -24.18 -15.60 9.86
C ASP A 306 -23.00 -15.59 8.87
N ALA A 307 -22.71 -14.43 8.25
CA ALA A 307 -21.54 -14.26 7.40
C ALA A 307 -20.23 -14.54 8.14
N GLY A 308 -20.08 -14.00 9.37
CA GLY A 308 -18.93 -14.25 10.23
C GLY A 308 -18.70 -15.73 10.49
N ALA A 309 -19.76 -16.48 10.81
CA ALA A 309 -19.68 -17.92 11.06
C ALA A 309 -19.22 -18.71 9.82
N VAL A 310 -19.74 -18.39 8.63
CA VAL A 310 -19.39 -19.08 7.38
C VAL A 310 -17.95 -18.73 6.96
N ILE A 311 -17.55 -17.46 7.05
CA ILE A 311 -16.16 -17.03 6.81
C ILE A 311 -15.22 -17.78 7.77
N GLY A 312 -15.54 -17.82 9.07
CA GLY A 312 -14.73 -18.50 10.06
C GLY A 312 -14.58 -20.01 9.80
N ALA A 313 -15.61 -20.66 9.24
CA ALA A 313 -15.52 -22.07 8.84
C ALA A 313 -14.51 -22.30 7.71
N VAL A 314 -14.46 -21.41 6.71
CA VAL A 314 -13.45 -21.46 5.63
C VAL A 314 -12.06 -21.12 6.17
N LEU A 315 -11.95 -20.11 7.04
CA LEU A 315 -10.69 -19.72 7.65
C LEU A 315 -10.08 -20.80 8.52
N ALA A 316 -10.87 -21.67 9.15
CA ALA A 316 -10.35 -22.81 9.89
C ALA A 316 -9.55 -23.78 8.99
N GLY A 317 -9.97 -23.94 7.73
CA GLY A 317 -9.24 -24.70 6.73
C GLY A 317 -7.87 -24.07 6.45
N LEU A 318 -7.84 -22.76 6.17
CA LEU A 318 -6.58 -22.03 6.01
C LEU A 318 -5.69 -22.08 7.26
N GLY A 319 -6.27 -21.91 8.44
CA GLY A 319 -5.58 -22.01 9.71
C GLY A 319 -4.92 -23.37 9.90
N THR A 320 -5.61 -24.45 9.50
CA THR A 320 -5.08 -25.82 9.57
C THR A 320 -3.98 -26.07 8.53
N SER A 321 -4.15 -25.57 7.30
CA SER A 321 -3.19 -25.80 6.21
C SER A 321 -1.92 -24.96 6.33
N MET A 322 -2.04 -23.73 6.86
CA MET A 322 -0.95 -22.74 6.87
C MET A 322 -0.37 -22.48 8.26
N ASN A 323 -1.14 -22.75 9.32
CA ASN A 323 -0.77 -22.47 10.71
C ASN A 323 -0.18 -21.06 10.93
N PRO A 324 -0.92 -19.98 10.56
CA PRO A 324 -0.44 -18.62 10.73
C PRO A 324 -0.40 -18.24 12.22
N GLN A 325 0.39 -17.22 12.55
CA GLN A 325 0.47 -16.67 13.91
C GLN A 325 -0.77 -15.85 14.28
N CYS A 326 -1.39 -15.20 13.30
CA CYS A 326 -2.65 -14.48 13.49
C CYS A 326 -3.48 -14.40 12.20
N VAL A 327 -4.79 -14.17 12.38
CA VAL A 327 -5.71 -13.73 11.33
C VAL A 327 -6.16 -12.32 11.65
N VAL A 328 -5.93 -11.39 10.74
CA VAL A 328 -6.40 -10.01 10.81
C VAL A 328 -7.63 -9.87 9.92
N VAL A 329 -8.73 -9.31 10.42
CA VAL A 329 -9.98 -9.16 9.67
C VAL A 329 -10.27 -7.68 9.42
N GLY A 330 -10.31 -7.29 8.15
CA GLY A 330 -10.62 -5.93 7.68
C GLY A 330 -11.76 -5.90 6.67
N GLY A 331 -11.92 -4.76 6.00
CA GLY A 331 -13.05 -4.48 5.11
C GLY A 331 -14.30 -3.94 5.82
N GLU A 332 -15.29 -3.50 5.04
CA GLU A 332 -16.51 -2.82 5.54
C GLU A 332 -17.30 -3.66 6.56
N LEU A 333 -17.37 -4.99 6.41
CA LEU A 333 -18.08 -5.83 7.35
C LEU A 333 -17.38 -5.89 8.71
N ALA A 334 -16.05 -5.76 8.75
CA ALA A 334 -15.29 -5.77 10.00
C ALA A 334 -15.60 -4.56 10.90
N GLU A 335 -16.16 -3.47 10.35
CA GLU A 335 -16.61 -2.30 11.13
C GLU A 335 -17.76 -2.60 12.08
N THR A 336 -18.44 -3.73 11.89
CA THR A 336 -19.50 -4.22 12.80
C THR A 336 -18.94 -4.85 14.08
N GLY A 337 -17.60 -4.96 14.19
CA GLY A 337 -16.93 -5.45 15.40
C GLY A 337 -17.33 -6.88 15.73
N ASP A 338 -17.70 -7.12 16.99
CA ASP A 338 -18.01 -8.47 17.48
C ASP A 338 -19.27 -9.09 16.86
N VAL A 339 -20.13 -8.31 16.17
CA VAL A 339 -21.23 -8.87 15.37
C VAL A 339 -20.70 -9.80 14.29
N LEU A 340 -19.61 -9.43 13.61
CA LEU A 340 -18.90 -10.29 12.66
C LEU A 340 -17.86 -11.18 13.36
N LEU A 341 -17.02 -10.57 14.21
CA LEU A 341 -15.81 -11.22 14.73
C LEU A 341 -16.11 -12.31 15.76
N GLY A 342 -17.19 -12.19 16.55
CA GLY A 342 -17.58 -13.19 17.54
C GLY A 342 -17.89 -14.55 16.89
N PRO A 343 -18.89 -14.63 15.97
CA PRO A 343 -19.22 -15.86 15.26
C PRO A 343 -18.06 -16.42 14.42
N LEU A 344 -17.23 -15.54 13.85
CA LEU A 344 -16.04 -15.95 13.10
C LEU A 344 -15.02 -16.66 14.01
N ARG A 345 -14.68 -16.05 15.16
CA ARG A 345 -13.78 -16.65 16.16
C ARG A 345 -14.30 -18.00 16.64
N GLU A 346 -15.59 -18.08 16.96
CA GLU A 346 -16.24 -19.32 17.40
C GLU A 346 -16.15 -20.42 16.33
N ALA A 347 -16.38 -20.07 15.07
CA ALA A 347 -16.30 -21.01 13.95
C ALA A 347 -14.88 -21.51 13.70
N VAL A 348 -13.86 -20.66 13.86
CA VAL A 348 -12.45 -21.03 13.79
C VAL A 348 -12.10 -21.97 14.94
N GLN A 349 -12.37 -21.56 16.19
CA GLN A 349 -12.04 -22.33 17.40
C GLN A 349 -12.62 -23.75 17.40
N ARG A 350 -13.82 -23.95 16.82
CA ARG A 350 -14.46 -25.26 16.73
C ARG A 350 -13.82 -26.22 15.72
N ARG A 351 -12.98 -25.73 14.80
CA ARG A 351 -12.51 -26.49 13.64
C ARG A 351 -10.99 -26.58 13.53
N VAL A 352 -10.25 -25.68 14.16
CA VAL A 352 -8.78 -25.77 14.21
C VAL A 352 -8.33 -26.70 15.34
N LEU A 353 -7.14 -27.27 15.19
CA LEU A 353 -6.49 -28.02 16.26
C LEU A 353 -6.29 -27.13 17.48
N LEU A 354 -6.69 -27.61 18.66
CA LEU A 354 -6.52 -26.90 19.92
C LEU A 354 -5.03 -26.89 20.31
N ASN A 355 -4.30 -25.88 19.84
CA ASN A 355 -2.93 -25.62 20.25
C ASN A 355 -2.93 -24.74 21.50
N GLN A 356 -2.61 -25.32 22.67
CA GLN A 356 -2.56 -24.59 23.93
C GLN A 356 -1.30 -23.72 24.09
N VAL A 357 -0.27 -23.94 23.27
CA VAL A 357 0.98 -23.16 23.29
C VAL A 357 0.84 -21.87 22.48
N ALA A 358 0.18 -21.95 21.33
CA ALA A 358 -0.03 -20.84 20.41
C ALA A 358 -1.41 -20.97 19.75
N PRO A 359 -2.50 -20.51 20.39
CA PRO A 359 -3.82 -20.52 19.80
C PRO A 359 -3.89 -19.54 18.63
N LEU A 360 -4.64 -19.89 17.58
CA LEU A 360 -4.85 -19.00 16.45
C LEU A 360 -5.74 -17.82 16.86
N GLU A 361 -5.15 -16.63 16.92
CA GLU A 361 -5.89 -15.41 17.24
C GLU A 361 -6.54 -14.79 16.00
N VAL A 362 -7.79 -14.34 16.16
CA VAL A 362 -8.48 -13.52 15.16
C VAL A 362 -8.71 -12.12 15.72
N VAL A 363 -8.06 -11.14 15.09
CA VAL A 363 -8.03 -9.74 15.54
C VAL A 363 -8.59 -8.81 14.45
N PRO A 364 -9.18 -7.66 14.82
CA PRO A 364 -9.57 -6.65 13.84
C PRO A 364 -8.33 -6.02 13.18
N ALA A 365 -8.47 -5.58 11.93
CA ALA A 365 -7.49 -4.76 11.23
C ALA A 365 -7.26 -3.43 11.95
N ALA A 366 -6.00 -3.00 12.06
CA ALA A 366 -5.63 -1.76 12.73
C ALA A 366 -5.80 -0.53 11.83
N LEU A 367 -5.66 -0.70 10.50
CA LEU A 367 -5.73 0.39 9.53
C LEU A 367 -7.16 0.67 9.04
N GLY A 368 -8.14 -0.14 9.47
CA GLY A 368 -9.55 -0.01 9.09
C GLY A 368 -9.72 0.05 7.56
N GLN A 369 -10.55 0.98 7.08
CA GLN A 369 -10.80 1.16 5.64
C GLN A 369 -9.56 1.61 4.83
N ARG A 370 -8.47 2.02 5.47
CA ARG A 370 -7.25 2.43 4.77
C ARG A 370 -6.29 1.25 4.50
N ALA A 371 -6.58 0.05 5.01
CA ALA A 371 -5.66 -1.08 4.92
C ALA A 371 -5.18 -1.34 3.48
N GLU A 372 -6.08 -1.47 2.51
CA GLU A 372 -5.67 -1.84 1.15
C GLU A 372 -4.93 -0.70 0.42
N VAL A 373 -5.38 0.56 0.57
CA VAL A 373 -4.72 1.70 -0.09
C VAL A 373 -3.35 2.01 0.52
N MET A 374 -3.19 1.80 1.84
CA MET A 374 -1.87 1.89 2.48
C MET A 374 -0.95 0.76 2.04
N GLY A 375 -1.51 -0.41 1.73
CA GLY A 375 -0.76 -1.50 1.11
C GLY A 375 -0.23 -1.12 -0.26
N ALA A 376 -1.06 -0.48 -1.08
CA ALA A 376 -0.65 0.06 -2.38
C ALA A 376 0.50 1.07 -2.22
N LEU A 377 0.38 2.00 -1.27
CA LEU A 377 1.41 2.98 -0.95
C LEU A 377 2.73 2.31 -0.50
N VAL A 378 2.66 1.34 0.44
CA VAL A 378 3.82 0.60 0.93
C VAL A 378 4.50 -0.20 -0.19
N MET A 379 3.72 -0.78 -1.10
CA MET A 379 4.25 -1.49 -2.27
C MET A 379 5.04 -0.54 -3.18
N ALA A 380 4.48 0.64 -3.47
CA ALA A 380 5.14 1.67 -4.26
C ALA A 380 6.45 2.11 -3.59
N LEU A 381 6.40 2.50 -2.32
CA LEU A 381 7.58 2.94 -1.57
C LEU A 381 8.67 1.89 -1.52
N ARG A 382 8.35 0.60 -1.41
CA ARG A 382 9.33 -0.49 -1.39
C ARG A 382 9.98 -0.76 -2.75
N SER A 383 9.33 -0.38 -3.84
CA SER A 383 9.84 -0.56 -5.20
C SER A 383 10.80 0.56 -5.63
N ALA A 384 10.73 1.72 -4.97
CA ALA A 384 11.53 2.87 -5.30
C ALA A 384 13.02 2.60 -5.04
N ASP A 385 13.87 2.93 -6.00
CA ASP A 385 15.32 2.93 -5.76
C ASP A 385 15.67 4.21 -5.01
N VAL A 386 16.13 4.06 -3.76
CA VAL A 386 16.55 5.21 -2.94
C VAL A 386 18.06 5.35 -3.11
N PRO A 387 18.54 6.42 -3.78
CA PRO A 387 19.97 6.59 -3.98
C PRO A 387 20.69 6.67 -2.63
N VAL A 388 21.69 5.79 -2.48
CA VAL A 388 22.51 5.67 -1.25
C VAL A 388 23.68 6.69 -1.27
N ARG A 389 23.75 7.51 -2.32
CA ARG A 389 24.72 8.57 -2.52
C ARG A 389 23.99 9.91 -2.61
N ALA A 390 24.54 10.94 -1.98
CA ALA A 390 24.22 12.30 -2.38
C ALA A 390 24.77 12.48 -3.80
N ASP A 391 23.96 13.01 -4.71
CA ASP A 391 24.52 13.59 -5.94
C ASP A 391 25.41 14.75 -5.50
N ASP A 392 26.71 14.65 -5.79
CA ASP A 392 27.69 15.74 -5.62
C ASP A 392 27.43 16.93 -6.59
N ASP A 393 26.34 16.89 -7.39
CA ASP A 393 26.08 17.80 -8.51
C ASP A 393 24.85 18.72 -8.34
N ALA A 394 24.26 18.84 -7.16
CA ALA A 394 23.34 19.94 -6.90
C ALA A 394 24.17 21.24 -6.75
N PRO A 395 24.08 22.23 -7.65
CA PRO A 395 24.81 23.47 -7.48
C PRO A 395 24.24 24.16 -6.24
N VAL A 396 25.06 24.26 -5.20
CA VAL A 396 24.82 25.17 -4.09
C VAL A 396 24.65 26.55 -4.72
N GLY A 397 23.42 27.10 -4.66
CA GLY A 397 23.09 28.39 -5.21
C GLY A 397 24.12 29.43 -4.76
N GLY A 398 24.97 29.84 -5.70
CA GLY A 398 25.92 30.92 -5.50
C GLY A 398 25.13 32.21 -5.36
N ALA A 399 25.28 32.84 -4.20
CA ALA A 399 24.90 34.23 -4.02
C ALA A 399 25.58 35.06 -5.12
N GLN A 400 24.77 35.73 -5.94
CA GLN A 400 25.23 36.84 -6.76
C GLN A 400 25.50 38.01 -5.81
N ASP A 401 26.77 38.22 -5.50
CA ASP A 401 27.25 39.52 -5.06
C ASP A 401 27.86 40.22 -6.28
N ASP A 402 27.10 41.19 -6.79
CA ASP A 402 27.57 42.18 -7.75
C ASP A 402 28.64 43.05 -7.06
N GLU A 403 29.91 42.87 -7.43
CA GLU A 403 30.93 43.91 -7.23
C GLU A 403 31.51 44.36 -8.57
N ASP A 404 30.97 45.49 -8.98
CA ASP A 404 31.50 46.53 -9.86
C ASP A 404 33.03 46.69 -9.76
N THR A 405 33.75 46.36 -10.83
CA THR A 405 35.09 46.88 -11.08
C THR A 405 35.16 47.49 -12.48
N GLY A 406 34.84 48.78 -12.54
CA GLY A 406 35.17 49.64 -13.68
C GLY A 406 36.67 49.82 -13.89
N ALA A 407 37.08 49.81 -15.15
CA ALA A 407 38.34 50.37 -15.64
C ALA A 407 38.17 50.79 -17.12
N PRO A 408 38.96 51.76 -17.61
CA PRO A 408 38.45 52.84 -18.46
C PRO A 408 38.78 52.66 -19.96
N GLY A 409 37.92 53.23 -20.80
CA GLY A 409 38.18 53.48 -22.22
C GLY A 409 38.04 54.97 -22.49
N ASP A 410 39.18 55.63 -22.68
CA ASP A 410 39.30 57.05 -22.99
C ASP A 410 39.29 57.26 -24.52
N GLU A 411 38.92 58.49 -24.89
CA GLU A 411 39.15 59.19 -26.17
C GLU A 411 38.08 59.24 -27.29
N VAL A 412 37.26 60.31 -27.18
CA VAL A 412 37.12 61.47 -28.11
C VAL A 412 36.79 61.26 -29.60
N ALA A 413 35.59 61.72 -29.99
CA ALA A 413 35.23 62.65 -31.09
C ALA A 413 33.72 62.46 -31.36
N GLY A 414 32.82 63.43 -31.44
CA GLY A 414 32.89 64.78 -32.00
C GLY A 414 31.55 65.03 -32.72
N ALA A 415 30.79 66.01 -32.22
CA ALA A 415 29.85 66.88 -32.96
C ALA A 415 28.57 66.33 -33.64
N ARG A 416 27.45 66.86 -33.11
CA ARG A 416 26.35 67.61 -33.78
C ARG A 416 25.12 66.89 -34.37
N ASP A 417 24.00 67.55 -34.07
CA ASP A 417 22.67 67.59 -34.70
C ASP A 417 21.91 66.26 -34.81
N GLY A 418 20.63 66.16 -34.46
CA GLY A 418 19.59 67.17 -34.32
C GLY A 418 18.34 66.63 -34.99
N ARG A 419 17.20 66.69 -34.27
CA ARG A 419 15.82 66.52 -34.78
C ARG A 419 15.43 65.11 -35.28
N VAL A 420 14.18 64.65 -35.30
CA VAL A 420 12.83 65.05 -34.83
C VAL A 420 11.94 63.84 -35.17
N ASP A 421 10.90 63.62 -34.34
CA ASP A 421 9.63 62.92 -34.58
C ASP A 421 9.57 61.52 -35.19
N GLY A 422 8.65 60.73 -34.62
CA GLY A 422 7.89 59.78 -35.44
C GLY A 422 7.23 58.64 -34.68
N ARG A 423 6.06 58.93 -34.11
CA ARG A 423 4.97 58.04 -33.68
C ARG A 423 4.90 56.66 -34.36
N GLY A 424 4.45 55.68 -33.57
CA GLY A 424 3.88 54.41 -34.03
C GLY A 424 3.66 53.48 -32.87
#